data_AF-A0A415W7Y1-F1
#
_entry.id   AF-A0A415W7Y1-F1
#
_cell.length_a   1.000
_cell.length_b   1.000
_cell.length_c   1.000
_cell.angle_alpha   90.00
_cell.angle_beta   90.00
_cell.angle_gamma   90.00
#
_symmetry.space_group_name_H-M   'P 1'
#
loop_
_entity.id
_entity.type
_entity.pdbx_description
1 polymer ?
#
loop_
_entity_poly.entity_id
_entity_poly.type
_entity_poly.pdbx_seq_one_letter_code
_entity_poly.pdbx_strand_id
1 'polypeptide(L)'
;MKKNQTQIKKYAAVISIFLAAVIVGLFVFFFCIKRSVEQRSKNTMRNNVVRQSEHLRTILDIQYDYLNGLTEEIGKTDHLLAKKNMDLIKSITKHTDFCGTALIEPNGDAHYDNGLIKNLSHRRYFKEVISGRRTLSDPLDSSISGSTRVVLGVPIYNSKHKVIGALGGSYDVTALSRMLFEDLFNGQGCSMIIAQNGEIIAFEGDTSYWNLDYRDNFYKCCCKWIIKDKVTVKKIKQDFKEGKENLVTADSKKEGTRRHYFAYMPMGANGWMLCYALPEQAAQQSYNFIEDYEISFMIVFIVLVTLLILYIVYENHTRNKELLKYAQTDALTGLYNKETTEQLTDELLSEDENKYHAFLILDVDCFKQINDIYGHAVGDIVLQKFGKLLKGTFREGDILGRIGGDEFGVIMKNIQTKDIAMKKAGELLAKTQAYKIDELKGNNISISIGISTAPQDGDCYMDLYKRADQALYQAKRSGKARVCNYFS
;
A
#
# COMPACT_ATOMS: atom_id res chain seq x y z
N MET A 1 27.78 -30.38 6.40
CA MET A 1 27.43 -28.99 6.01
C MET A 1 26.38 -28.86 4.88
N LYS A 2 26.42 -29.62 3.78
CA LYS A 2 25.47 -29.46 2.64
C LYS A 2 23.97 -29.60 3.01
N LYS A 3 23.62 -30.44 3.99
CA LYS A 3 22.22 -30.72 4.42
C LYS A 3 21.55 -29.55 5.18
N ASN A 4 22.29 -28.85 6.04
CA ASN A 4 21.79 -27.65 6.76
C ASN A 4 21.64 -26.44 5.82
N GLN A 5 22.56 -26.25 4.87
CA GLN A 5 22.41 -25.22 3.84
C GLN A 5 21.17 -25.44 2.96
N THR A 6 20.79 -26.70 2.69
CA THR A 6 19.56 -27.00 1.93
C THR A 6 18.30 -26.73 2.74
N GLN A 7 18.30 -26.99 4.06
CA GLN A 7 17.16 -26.67 4.93
C GLN A 7 16.96 -25.16 5.08
N ILE A 8 18.03 -24.39 5.32
CA ILE A 8 17.93 -22.92 5.43
C ILE A 8 17.42 -22.30 4.12
N LYS A 9 17.88 -22.79 2.97
CA LYS A 9 17.35 -22.34 1.66
C LYS A 9 15.87 -22.67 1.49
N LYS A 10 15.39 -23.80 2.01
CA LYS A 10 13.96 -24.15 1.98
C LYS A 10 13.12 -23.23 2.88
N TYR A 11 13.58 -22.94 4.11
CA TYR A 11 12.88 -22.00 4.99
C TYR A 11 12.85 -20.59 4.41
N ALA A 12 13.98 -20.10 3.89
CA ALA A 12 14.04 -18.81 3.22
C ALA A 12 13.08 -18.75 2.01
N ALA A 13 13.05 -19.81 1.19
CA ALA A 13 12.13 -19.88 0.05
C ALA A 13 10.65 -19.82 0.48
N VAL A 14 10.26 -20.56 1.54
CA VAL A 14 8.88 -20.54 2.06
C VAL A 14 8.51 -19.16 2.60
N ILE A 15 9.41 -18.53 3.36
CA ILE A 15 9.19 -17.16 3.89
C ILE A 15 9.08 -16.15 2.75
N SER A 16 9.93 -16.24 1.72
CA SER A 16 9.85 -15.37 0.55
C SER A 16 8.55 -15.57 -0.24
N ILE A 17 8.09 -16.81 -0.40
CA ILE A 17 6.80 -17.10 -1.05
C ILE A 17 5.64 -16.52 -0.23
N PHE A 18 5.65 -16.70 1.09
CA PHE A 18 4.64 -16.13 1.97
C PHE A 18 4.63 -14.60 1.90
N LEU A 19 5.79 -13.96 1.98
CA LEU A 19 5.89 -12.50 1.89
C LEU A 19 5.42 -11.98 0.54
N ALA A 20 5.79 -12.65 -0.56
CA ALA A 20 5.32 -12.31 -1.89
C ALA A 20 3.79 -12.45 -1.98
N ALA A 21 3.21 -13.51 -1.43
CA ALA A 21 1.75 -13.70 -1.41
C ALA A 21 1.04 -12.60 -0.62
N VAL A 22 1.58 -12.16 0.52
CA VAL A 22 1.01 -11.05 1.29
C VAL A 22 1.14 -9.72 0.52
N ILE A 23 2.29 -9.43 -0.08
CA ILE A 23 2.48 -8.21 -0.89
C ILE A 23 1.49 -8.17 -2.06
N VAL A 24 1.32 -9.29 -2.76
CA VAL A 24 0.34 -9.41 -3.85
C VAL A 24 -1.09 -9.22 -3.31
N GLY A 25 -1.41 -9.82 -2.16
CA GLY A 25 -2.71 -9.66 -1.50
C GLY A 25 -3.01 -8.20 -1.14
N LEU A 26 -2.02 -7.49 -0.58
CA LEU A 26 -2.13 -6.06 -0.27
C LEU A 26 -2.31 -5.21 -1.52
N PHE A 27 -1.54 -5.50 -2.58
CA PHE A 27 -1.66 -4.80 -3.85
C PHE A 27 -3.05 -4.98 -4.46
N VAL A 28 -3.58 -6.21 -4.47
CA VAL A 28 -4.94 -6.50 -4.94
C VAL A 28 -5.98 -5.77 -4.08
N PHE A 29 -5.80 -5.78 -2.75
CA PHE A 29 -6.70 -5.09 -1.82
C PHE A 29 -6.77 -3.58 -2.09
N PHE A 30 -5.62 -2.89 -2.16
CA PHE A 30 -5.58 -1.45 -2.46
C PHE A 30 -6.12 -1.14 -3.87
N PHE A 31 -5.82 -1.98 -4.85
CA PHE A 31 -6.40 -1.84 -6.18
C PHE A 31 -7.93 -1.94 -6.15
N CYS A 32 -8.49 -2.87 -5.38
CA CYS A 32 -9.92 -2.99 -5.17
C CYS A 32 -10.52 -1.78 -4.44
N ILE A 33 -9.85 -1.24 -3.41
CA ILE A 33 -10.27 -0.03 -2.72
C ILE A 33 -10.31 1.16 -3.69
N LYS A 34 -9.23 1.41 -4.42
CA LYS A 34 -9.15 2.51 -5.38
C LYS A 34 -10.26 2.45 -6.41
N ARG A 35 -10.54 1.26 -6.95
CA ARG A 35 -11.65 1.03 -7.87
C ARG A 35 -13.02 1.26 -7.22
N SER A 36 -13.18 0.89 -5.95
CA SER A 36 -14.41 1.12 -5.17
C SER A 36 -14.64 2.61 -4.91
N VAL A 37 -13.60 3.37 -4.56
CA VAL A 37 -13.64 4.83 -4.39
C VAL A 37 -14.06 5.49 -5.69
N GLU A 38 -13.41 5.17 -6.81
CA GLU A 38 -13.78 5.71 -8.13
C GLU A 38 -15.25 5.43 -8.47
N GLN A 39 -15.72 4.19 -8.26
CA GLN A 39 -17.10 3.81 -8.55
C GLN A 39 -18.10 4.55 -7.64
N ARG A 40 -17.79 4.71 -6.35
CA ARG A 40 -18.63 5.47 -5.42
C ARG A 40 -18.68 6.94 -5.79
N SER A 41 -17.54 7.57 -6.11
CA SER A 41 -17.51 8.96 -6.57
C SER A 41 -18.36 9.17 -7.84
N LYS A 42 -18.26 8.26 -8.82
CA LYS A 42 -19.11 8.30 -10.03
C LYS A 42 -20.60 8.15 -9.71
N ASN A 43 -20.97 7.25 -8.80
CA ASN A 43 -22.36 7.07 -8.39
C ASN A 43 -22.92 8.27 -7.62
N THR A 44 -22.15 8.84 -6.69
CA THR A 44 -22.53 10.07 -5.97
C THR A 44 -22.74 11.22 -6.95
N MET A 45 -21.87 11.35 -7.95
CA MET A 45 -22.01 12.38 -8.97
C MET A 45 -23.26 12.19 -9.83
N ARG A 46 -23.57 10.97 -10.27
CA ARG A 46 -24.83 10.67 -10.98
C ARG A 46 -26.04 11.04 -10.13
N ASN A 47 -26.06 10.64 -8.87
CA ASN A 47 -27.13 10.96 -7.95
C ASN A 47 -27.28 12.48 -7.73
N ASN A 48 -26.16 13.22 -7.70
CA ASN A 48 -26.19 14.69 -7.59
C ASN A 48 -26.92 15.31 -8.79
N VAL A 49 -26.57 14.92 -10.02
CA VAL A 49 -27.21 15.44 -11.24
C VAL A 49 -28.67 15.07 -11.31
N VAL A 50 -29.01 13.83 -10.92
CA VAL A 50 -30.42 13.40 -10.86
C VAL A 50 -31.20 14.27 -9.88
N ARG A 51 -30.68 14.50 -8.69
CA ARG A 51 -31.33 15.36 -7.68
C ARG A 51 -31.47 16.80 -8.15
N GLN A 52 -30.45 17.36 -8.79
CA GLN A 52 -30.51 18.72 -9.34
C GLN A 52 -31.53 18.84 -10.48
N SER A 53 -31.57 17.87 -11.40
CA SER A 53 -32.52 17.87 -12.51
C SER A 53 -33.96 17.79 -12.00
N GLU A 54 -34.22 16.88 -11.06
CA GLU A 54 -35.54 16.72 -10.41
C GLU A 54 -35.95 17.96 -9.60
N HIS A 55 -35.01 18.57 -8.86
CA HIS A 55 -35.25 19.79 -8.11
C HIS A 55 -35.66 20.95 -9.02
N LEU A 56 -34.89 21.18 -10.09
CA LEU A 56 -35.18 22.24 -11.06
C LEU A 56 -36.52 21.99 -11.78
N ARG A 57 -36.80 20.74 -12.17
CA ARG A 57 -38.09 20.36 -12.75
C ARG A 57 -39.25 20.66 -11.79
N THR A 58 -39.10 20.32 -10.51
CA THR A 58 -40.10 20.59 -9.48
C THR A 58 -40.35 22.09 -9.32
N ILE A 59 -39.30 22.92 -9.29
CA ILE A 59 -39.44 24.38 -9.24
C ILE A 59 -40.22 24.88 -10.47
N LEU A 60 -39.84 24.45 -11.67
CA LEU A 60 -40.52 24.87 -12.90
C LEU A 60 -41.98 24.41 -12.91
N ASP A 61 -42.28 23.19 -12.47
CA ASP A 61 -43.65 22.68 -12.36
C ASP A 61 -44.49 23.52 -11.40
N ILE A 62 -43.95 23.90 -10.23
CA ILE A 62 -44.62 24.83 -9.31
C ILE A 62 -44.93 26.17 -9.98
N GLN A 63 -44.00 26.71 -10.78
CA GLN A 63 -44.23 27.96 -11.51
C GLN A 63 -45.28 27.80 -12.61
N TYR A 64 -45.29 26.66 -13.31
CA TYR A 64 -46.35 26.36 -14.29
C TYR A 64 -47.71 26.25 -13.62
N ASP A 65 -47.81 25.57 -12.48
CA ASP A 65 -49.05 25.41 -11.75
C ASP A 65 -49.57 26.74 -11.20
N TYR A 66 -48.67 27.60 -10.71
CA TYR A 66 -48.99 28.96 -10.32
C TYR A 66 -49.57 29.77 -11.50
N LEU A 67 -48.89 29.76 -12.66
CA LEU A 67 -49.38 30.45 -13.85
C LEU A 67 -50.71 29.86 -14.35
N ASN A 68 -50.87 28.53 -14.33
CA ASN A 68 -52.13 27.86 -14.70
C ASN A 68 -53.28 28.31 -13.80
N GLY A 69 -53.09 28.37 -12.48
CA GLY A 69 -54.12 28.87 -11.55
C GLY A 69 -54.55 30.31 -11.86
N LEU A 70 -53.63 31.15 -12.33
CA LEU A 70 -53.95 32.51 -12.77
C LEU A 70 -54.69 32.53 -14.11
N THR A 71 -54.36 31.63 -15.03
CA THR A 71 -55.06 31.52 -16.32
C THR A 71 -56.53 31.13 -16.14
N GLU A 72 -56.88 30.37 -15.10
CA GLU A 72 -58.27 30.04 -14.79
C GLU A 72 -59.10 31.28 -14.43
N GLU A 73 -58.53 32.21 -13.66
CA GLU A 73 -59.18 33.48 -13.33
C GLU A 73 -59.29 34.41 -14.53
N ILE A 74 -58.22 34.50 -15.34
CA ILE A 74 -58.22 35.29 -16.58
C ILE A 74 -59.24 34.73 -17.58
N GLY A 75 -59.33 33.41 -17.70
CA GLY A 75 -60.22 32.69 -18.61
C GLY A 75 -61.71 32.84 -18.32
N LYS A 76 -62.08 33.29 -17.10
CA LYS A 76 -63.46 33.63 -16.72
C LYS A 76 -63.95 34.95 -17.30
N THR A 77 -63.05 35.80 -17.78
CA THR A 77 -63.40 37.11 -18.35
C THR A 77 -63.67 37.03 -19.85
N ASP A 78 -64.67 37.78 -20.34
CA ASP A 78 -65.04 37.79 -21.76
C ASP A 78 -63.97 38.42 -22.67
N HIS A 79 -63.08 39.24 -22.09
CA HIS A 79 -62.01 39.94 -22.80
C HIS A 79 -60.65 39.68 -22.16
N LEU A 80 -59.73 39.06 -22.93
CA LEU A 80 -58.38 38.73 -22.48
C LEU A 80 -57.63 39.95 -21.92
N LEU A 81 -57.70 41.09 -22.62
CA LEU A 81 -57.01 42.34 -22.28
C LEU A 81 -57.81 43.27 -21.36
N ALA A 82 -58.79 42.73 -20.61
CA ALA A 82 -59.52 43.53 -19.63
C ALA A 82 -58.55 44.17 -18.63
N LYS A 83 -58.86 45.40 -18.19
CA LYS A 83 -58.02 46.16 -17.23
C LYS A 83 -57.66 45.34 -15.99
N LYS A 84 -58.62 44.55 -15.47
CA LYS A 84 -58.42 43.63 -14.34
C LYS A 84 -57.29 42.62 -14.60
N ASN A 85 -57.22 42.03 -15.80
CA ASN A 85 -56.20 41.04 -16.15
C ASN A 85 -54.84 41.70 -16.36
N MET A 86 -54.81 42.90 -16.95
CA MET A 86 -53.58 43.68 -17.09
C MET A 86 -53.01 44.15 -15.75
N ASP A 87 -53.88 44.53 -14.80
CA ASP A 87 -53.47 44.88 -13.44
C ASP A 87 -53.00 43.63 -12.66
N LEU A 88 -53.60 42.46 -12.92
CA LEU A 88 -53.16 41.18 -12.36
C LEU A 88 -51.73 40.83 -12.79
N ILE A 89 -51.43 40.85 -14.09
CA ILE A 89 -50.07 40.49 -14.57
C ILE A 89 -48.99 41.46 -14.05
N LYS A 90 -49.32 42.76 -13.94
CA LYS A 90 -48.44 43.76 -13.30
C LYS A 90 -48.17 43.44 -11.82
N SER A 91 -49.19 42.97 -11.10
CA SER A 91 -49.06 42.55 -9.71
C SER A 91 -48.13 41.34 -9.58
N ILE A 92 -48.24 40.35 -10.50
CA ILE A 92 -47.34 39.19 -10.53
C ILE A 92 -45.88 39.66 -10.65
N THR A 93 -45.55 40.50 -11.64
CA THR A 93 -44.16 40.97 -11.82
C THR A 93 -43.64 41.69 -10.58
N LYS A 94 -44.51 42.38 -9.82
CA LYS A 94 -44.12 43.14 -8.63
C LYS A 94 -43.88 42.26 -7.40
N HIS A 95 -44.57 41.12 -7.30
CA HIS A 95 -44.63 40.30 -6.09
C HIS A 95 -44.01 38.91 -6.25
N THR A 96 -43.44 38.60 -7.42
CA THR A 96 -42.79 37.32 -7.72
C THR A 96 -41.43 37.56 -8.38
N ASP A 97 -40.67 36.48 -8.59
CA ASP A 97 -39.35 36.54 -9.24
C ASP A 97 -39.42 36.65 -10.78
N PHE A 98 -40.62 36.74 -11.37
CA PHE A 98 -40.76 36.97 -12.80
C PHE A 98 -40.22 38.36 -13.17
N CYS A 99 -39.30 38.42 -14.12
CA CYS A 99 -38.70 39.65 -14.65
C CYS A 99 -39.61 40.44 -15.61
N GLY A 100 -40.81 39.91 -15.87
CA GLY A 100 -41.80 40.47 -16.77
C GLY A 100 -42.83 39.43 -17.15
N THR A 101 -44.07 39.87 -17.32
CA THR A 101 -45.20 39.03 -17.68
C THR A 101 -45.93 39.61 -18.89
N ALA A 102 -46.61 38.77 -19.66
CA ALA A 102 -47.35 39.20 -20.84
C ALA A 102 -48.60 38.36 -21.08
N LEU A 103 -49.68 39.02 -21.51
CA LEU A 103 -50.84 38.35 -22.11
C LEU A 103 -50.67 38.33 -23.61
N ILE A 104 -50.80 37.16 -24.21
CA ILE A 104 -50.54 36.93 -25.63
C ILE A 104 -51.86 36.56 -26.31
N GLU A 105 -52.25 37.37 -27.28
CA GLU A 105 -53.44 37.15 -28.10
C GLU A 105 -53.21 36.01 -29.12
N PRO A 106 -54.29 35.37 -29.63
CA PRO A 106 -54.18 34.30 -30.62
C PRO A 106 -53.53 34.71 -31.95
N ASN A 107 -53.51 36.01 -32.28
CA ASN A 107 -52.81 36.57 -33.43
C ASN A 107 -51.29 36.70 -33.21
N GLY A 108 -50.81 36.44 -31.99
CA GLY A 108 -49.41 36.54 -31.60
C GLY A 108 -49.01 37.86 -30.94
N ASP A 109 -49.89 38.84 -30.78
CA ASP A 109 -49.55 40.09 -30.12
C ASP A 109 -49.46 39.89 -28.61
N ALA A 110 -48.26 40.07 -28.05
CA ALA A 110 -47.97 39.97 -26.63
C ALA A 110 -47.97 41.35 -25.98
N HIS A 111 -48.89 41.55 -25.04
CA HIS A 111 -49.06 42.75 -24.25
C HIS A 111 -48.36 42.58 -22.91
N TYR A 112 -47.23 43.25 -22.75
CA TYR A 112 -46.39 43.15 -21.56
C TYR A 112 -46.93 44.02 -20.43
N ASP A 113 -46.57 43.66 -19.20
CA ASP A 113 -46.90 44.39 -17.98
C ASP A 113 -46.42 45.85 -17.96
N ASN A 114 -45.33 46.16 -18.67
CA ASN A 114 -44.83 47.52 -18.85
C ASN A 114 -45.51 48.31 -19.99
N GLY A 115 -46.52 47.74 -20.64
CA GLY A 115 -47.28 48.37 -21.73
C GLY A 115 -46.66 48.24 -23.13
N LEU A 116 -45.51 47.55 -23.26
CA LEU A 116 -44.96 47.23 -24.58
C LEU A 116 -45.79 46.15 -25.26
N ILE A 117 -45.86 46.22 -26.60
CA ILE A 117 -46.51 45.21 -27.44
C ILE A 117 -45.47 44.63 -28.40
N LYS A 118 -45.37 43.31 -28.49
CA LYS A 118 -44.51 42.63 -29.49
C LYS A 118 -45.23 41.44 -30.10
N ASN A 119 -45.08 41.28 -31.42
CA ASN A 119 -45.63 40.12 -32.10
C ASN A 119 -44.70 38.90 -31.98
N LEU A 120 -45.23 37.82 -31.42
CA LEU A 120 -44.54 36.56 -31.15
C LEU A 120 -44.96 35.43 -32.09
N SER A 121 -45.79 35.69 -33.11
CA SER A 121 -46.36 34.68 -34.01
C SER A 121 -45.33 33.76 -34.68
N HIS A 122 -44.13 34.30 -34.94
CA HIS A 122 -43.02 33.59 -35.56
C HIS A 122 -42.26 32.68 -34.59
N ARG A 123 -42.40 32.87 -33.27
CA ARG A 123 -41.64 32.13 -32.25
C ARG A 123 -42.20 30.73 -32.03
N ARG A 124 -41.32 29.75 -31.85
CA ARG A 124 -41.69 28.35 -31.59
C ARG A 124 -42.56 28.20 -30.35
N TYR A 125 -42.14 28.77 -29.22
CA TYR A 125 -42.86 28.67 -27.95
C TYR A 125 -44.28 29.25 -28.04
N PHE A 126 -44.50 30.30 -28.84
CA PHE A 126 -45.85 30.82 -29.09
C PHE A 126 -46.75 29.79 -29.80
N LYS A 127 -46.24 29.16 -30.87
CA LYS A 127 -46.98 28.13 -31.61
C LYS A 127 -47.28 26.91 -30.74
N GLU A 128 -46.37 26.56 -29.83
CA GLU A 128 -46.57 25.49 -28.85
C GLU A 128 -47.65 25.87 -27.83
N VAL A 129 -47.61 27.08 -27.26
CA VAL A 129 -48.58 27.49 -26.24
C VAL A 129 -49.99 27.67 -26.77
N ILE A 130 -50.15 28.25 -27.96
CA ILE A 130 -51.47 28.42 -28.57
C ILE A 130 -52.08 27.09 -29.04
N SER A 131 -51.26 26.03 -29.18
CA SER A 131 -51.73 24.66 -29.42
C SER A 131 -52.28 23.96 -28.15
N GLY A 132 -52.28 24.66 -27.01
CA GLY A 132 -52.79 24.14 -25.74
C GLY A 132 -51.74 23.45 -24.86
N ARG A 133 -50.45 23.57 -25.19
CA ARG A 133 -49.35 22.95 -24.42
C ARG A 133 -48.56 24.00 -23.65
N ARG A 134 -48.22 23.76 -22.38
CA ARG A 134 -47.23 24.60 -21.69
C ARG A 134 -45.88 24.56 -22.42
N THR A 135 -45.15 25.66 -22.41
CA THR A 135 -43.89 25.82 -23.15
C THR A 135 -42.83 26.50 -22.31
N LEU A 136 -41.56 26.17 -22.59
CA LEU A 136 -40.39 26.92 -22.15
C LEU A 136 -39.64 27.40 -23.38
N SER A 137 -39.34 28.70 -23.49
CA SER A 137 -38.61 29.23 -24.64
C SER A 137 -37.13 28.84 -24.60
N ASP A 138 -36.46 28.90 -25.75
CA ASP A 138 -35.00 29.02 -25.78
C ASP A 138 -34.57 30.37 -25.14
N PRO A 139 -33.30 30.54 -24.73
CA PRO A 139 -32.82 31.82 -24.21
C PRO A 139 -32.95 32.91 -25.27
N LEU A 140 -33.52 34.06 -24.89
CA LEU A 140 -33.81 35.18 -25.76
C LEU A 140 -33.09 36.41 -25.25
N ASP A 141 -32.23 37.02 -26.06
CA ASP A 141 -31.71 38.35 -25.77
C ASP A 141 -32.89 39.33 -25.73
N SER A 142 -33.18 39.85 -24.54
CA SER A 142 -34.29 40.77 -24.32
C SER A 142 -33.97 42.10 -25.00
N SER A 143 -34.71 42.44 -26.05
CA SER A 143 -34.67 43.78 -26.65
C SER A 143 -35.27 44.88 -25.75
N ILE A 144 -35.60 44.56 -24.49
CA ILE A 144 -36.14 45.49 -23.48
C ILE A 144 -35.10 45.77 -22.38
N SER A 145 -34.40 44.74 -21.89
CA SER A 145 -33.45 44.86 -20.76
C SER A 145 -31.99 44.62 -21.13
N GLY A 146 -31.70 44.14 -22.34
CA GLY A 146 -30.36 43.71 -22.74
C GLY A 146 -29.88 42.40 -22.07
N SER A 147 -30.69 41.79 -21.20
CA SER A 147 -30.39 40.52 -20.53
C SER A 147 -31.05 39.34 -21.24
N THR A 148 -30.38 38.18 -21.23
CA THR A 148 -30.91 36.95 -21.82
C THR A 148 -31.99 36.36 -20.91
N ARG A 149 -33.18 36.11 -21.45
CA ARG A 149 -34.37 35.68 -20.70
C ARG A 149 -34.96 34.40 -21.26
N VAL A 150 -35.65 33.67 -20.40
CA VAL A 150 -36.41 32.46 -20.75
C VAL A 150 -37.87 32.70 -20.40
N VAL A 151 -38.78 32.30 -21.28
CA VAL A 151 -40.23 32.53 -21.12
C VAL A 151 -40.93 31.20 -20.85
N LEU A 152 -41.62 31.12 -19.70
CA LEU A 152 -42.62 30.10 -19.43
C LEU A 152 -43.95 30.58 -20.00
N GLY A 153 -44.55 29.77 -20.87
CA GLY A 153 -45.85 30.06 -21.46
C GLY A 153 -46.89 29.01 -21.06
N VAL A 154 -48.06 29.47 -20.63
CA VAL A 154 -49.22 28.62 -20.36
C VAL A 154 -50.44 29.07 -21.18
N PRO A 155 -51.22 28.14 -21.74
CA PRO A 155 -52.43 28.49 -22.48
C PRO A 155 -53.52 29.01 -21.55
N ILE A 156 -54.31 29.97 -22.03
CA ILE A 156 -55.49 30.48 -21.32
C ILE A 156 -56.72 29.85 -21.99
N TYR A 157 -57.52 29.13 -21.21
CA TYR A 157 -58.76 28.52 -21.66
C TYR A 157 -59.97 29.34 -21.22
N ASN A 158 -60.98 29.44 -22.08
CA ASN A 158 -62.29 29.94 -21.67
C ASN A 158 -63.14 28.84 -21.01
N SER A 159 -64.34 29.20 -20.55
CA SER A 159 -65.33 28.27 -19.97
C SER A 159 -65.72 27.09 -20.88
N LYS A 160 -65.50 27.21 -22.20
CA LYS A 160 -65.75 26.15 -23.20
C LYS A 160 -64.49 25.33 -23.53
N HIS A 161 -63.42 25.43 -22.72
CA HIS A 161 -62.13 24.76 -22.94
C HIS A 161 -61.46 25.08 -24.28
N LYS A 162 -61.74 26.26 -24.86
CA LYS A 162 -61.05 26.75 -26.06
C LYS A 162 -59.92 27.68 -25.64
N VAL A 163 -58.74 27.51 -26.25
CA VAL A 163 -57.61 28.44 -26.07
C VAL A 163 -58.00 29.82 -26.61
N ILE A 164 -57.98 30.83 -25.74
CA ILE A 164 -58.30 32.23 -26.07
C ILE A 164 -57.07 33.15 -26.04
N GLY A 165 -55.92 32.62 -25.61
CA GLY A 165 -54.66 33.34 -25.54
C GLY A 165 -53.63 32.54 -24.75
N ALA A 166 -52.54 33.18 -24.35
CA ALA A 166 -51.55 32.60 -23.45
C ALA A 166 -51.05 33.62 -22.44
N LEU A 167 -50.65 33.14 -21.26
CA LEU A 167 -49.94 33.92 -20.25
C LEU A 167 -48.46 33.53 -20.31
N GLY A 168 -47.60 34.52 -20.48
CA GLY A 168 -46.15 34.37 -20.45
C GLY A 168 -45.54 34.99 -19.20
N GLY A 169 -44.67 34.25 -18.50
CA GLY A 169 -43.80 34.77 -17.44
C GLY A 169 -42.34 34.59 -17.84
N SER A 170 -41.52 35.63 -17.71
CA SER A 170 -40.10 35.59 -18.07
C SER A 170 -39.18 35.55 -16.86
N TYR A 171 -38.15 34.71 -16.92
CA TYR A 171 -37.03 34.71 -15.98
C TYR A 171 -35.77 35.22 -16.68
N ASP A 172 -34.93 35.92 -15.92
CA ASP A 172 -33.54 36.12 -16.31
C ASP A 172 -32.79 34.79 -16.21
N VAL A 173 -31.86 34.53 -17.11
CA VAL A 173 -30.95 33.37 -17.03
C VAL A 173 -30.23 33.31 -15.69
N THR A 174 -29.92 34.46 -15.09
CA THR A 174 -29.32 34.55 -13.75
C THR A 174 -30.24 33.97 -12.66
N ALA A 175 -31.56 34.13 -12.80
CA ALA A 175 -32.53 33.53 -11.89
C ALA A 175 -32.57 32.01 -12.05
N LEU A 176 -32.45 31.50 -13.28
CA LEU A 176 -32.31 30.07 -13.54
C LEU A 176 -31.02 29.48 -12.94
N SER A 177 -29.90 30.20 -12.99
CA SER A 177 -28.67 29.80 -12.29
C SER A 177 -28.89 29.64 -10.80
N ARG A 178 -29.60 30.59 -10.16
CA ARG A 178 -29.91 30.54 -8.72
C ARG A 178 -30.89 29.42 -8.32
N MET A 179 -31.65 28.88 -9.28
CA MET A 179 -32.49 27.69 -9.05
C MET A 179 -31.66 26.39 -9.00
N LEU A 180 -30.41 26.43 -9.46
CA LEU A 180 -29.44 25.35 -9.24
C LEU A 180 -28.89 25.51 -7.81
N PHE A 181 -28.95 24.45 -7.00
CA PHE A 181 -28.52 24.49 -5.60
C PHE A 181 -27.01 24.17 -5.44
N GLU A 182 -26.41 24.63 -4.32
CA GLU A 182 -25.02 24.30 -3.93
C GLU A 182 -24.82 22.78 -3.84
N ASP A 183 -23.88 22.27 -4.63
CA ASP A 183 -23.68 20.84 -4.83
C ASP A 183 -23.22 20.07 -3.56
N LEU A 184 -23.25 18.74 -3.64
CA LEU A 184 -22.76 17.83 -2.60
C LEU A 184 -21.23 17.86 -2.38
N PHE A 185 -20.50 18.73 -3.09
CA PHE A 185 -19.04 18.75 -3.15
C PHE A 185 -18.47 20.11 -2.74
N ASN A 186 -19.15 20.80 -1.80
CA ASN A 186 -18.73 22.06 -1.20
C ASN A 186 -18.48 23.17 -2.24
N GLY A 187 -19.26 23.20 -3.33
CA GLY A 187 -19.18 24.23 -4.37
C GLY A 187 -17.97 24.10 -5.30
N GLN A 188 -17.23 22.99 -5.25
CA GLN A 188 -16.10 22.75 -6.16
C GLN A 188 -16.52 22.29 -7.56
N GLY A 189 -17.81 22.00 -7.77
CA GLY A 189 -18.35 21.68 -9.07
C GLY A 189 -18.96 22.87 -9.78
N CYS A 190 -19.30 22.64 -11.05
CA CYS A 190 -20.03 23.59 -11.88
C CYS A 190 -21.25 22.89 -12.49
N SER A 191 -22.43 23.43 -12.20
CA SER A 191 -23.71 22.98 -12.75
C SER A 191 -24.05 23.86 -13.94
N MET A 192 -24.50 23.27 -15.06
CA MET A 192 -24.78 23.94 -16.32
C MET A 192 -26.08 23.43 -16.92
N ILE A 193 -26.95 24.33 -17.36
CA ILE A 193 -28.09 24.02 -18.21
C ILE A 193 -27.65 24.23 -19.65
N ILE A 194 -27.82 23.21 -20.50
CA ILE A 194 -27.27 23.19 -21.86
C ILE A 194 -28.36 22.78 -22.84
N ALA A 195 -28.54 23.55 -23.91
CA ALA A 195 -29.44 23.20 -25.00
C ALA A 195 -28.88 22.04 -25.86
N GLN A 196 -29.72 21.37 -26.64
CA GLN A 196 -29.31 20.23 -27.49
C GLN A 196 -28.21 20.59 -28.50
N ASN A 197 -28.17 21.85 -28.95
CA ASN A 197 -27.14 22.40 -29.85
C ASN A 197 -25.79 22.68 -29.14
N GLY A 198 -25.71 22.48 -27.82
CA GLY A 198 -24.53 22.71 -26.98
C GLY A 198 -24.40 24.13 -26.46
N GLU A 199 -25.37 25.01 -26.68
CA GLU A 199 -25.40 26.35 -26.10
C GLU A 199 -25.59 26.26 -24.58
N ILE A 200 -24.70 26.92 -23.83
CA ILE A 200 -24.80 26.99 -22.37
C ILE A 200 -25.81 28.10 -22.04
N ILE A 201 -26.90 27.70 -21.39
CA ILE A 201 -28.02 28.55 -21.05
C ILE A 201 -27.75 29.27 -19.76
N ALA A 202 -27.48 28.51 -18.69
CA ALA A 202 -27.25 29.00 -17.35
C ALA A 202 -26.17 28.13 -16.71
N PHE A 203 -25.40 28.67 -15.78
CA PHE A 203 -24.47 27.90 -14.98
C PHE A 203 -24.29 28.50 -13.59
N GLU A 204 -23.88 27.68 -12.63
CA GLU A 204 -23.61 28.04 -11.24
C GLU A 204 -22.40 27.23 -10.71
N GLY A 205 -21.53 27.84 -9.90
CA GLY A 205 -20.35 27.22 -9.31
C GLY A 205 -18.99 27.72 -9.84
N ASP A 206 -17.90 27.07 -9.44
CA ASP A 206 -16.54 27.49 -9.78
C ASP A 206 -16.22 27.26 -11.27
N THR A 207 -16.14 28.34 -12.05
CA THR A 207 -15.82 28.32 -13.49
C THR A 207 -14.33 28.39 -13.80
N SER A 208 -13.47 28.59 -12.80
CA SER A 208 -12.02 28.81 -12.97
C SER A 208 -11.34 27.65 -13.69
N TYR A 209 -11.76 26.41 -13.37
CA TYR A 209 -11.28 25.19 -14.00
C TYR A 209 -11.82 24.97 -15.42
N TRP A 210 -12.99 25.53 -15.70
CA TRP A 210 -13.73 25.25 -16.93
C TRP A 210 -13.51 26.33 -18.00
N ASN A 211 -13.02 27.51 -17.60
CA ASN A 211 -12.81 28.68 -18.46
C ASN A 211 -14.04 28.91 -19.37
N LEU A 212 -15.21 28.87 -18.74
CA LEU A 212 -16.52 29.03 -19.38
C LEU A 212 -16.88 30.52 -19.34
N ASP A 213 -17.21 31.05 -20.50
CA ASP A 213 -17.84 32.36 -20.63
C ASP A 213 -19.33 32.18 -20.99
N TYR A 214 -20.16 33.14 -20.59
CA TYR A 214 -21.52 33.22 -21.11
C TYR A 214 -21.44 33.37 -22.64
N ARG A 215 -22.20 32.54 -23.38
CA ARG A 215 -22.18 32.35 -24.87
C ARG A 215 -21.16 31.35 -25.42
N ASP A 216 -20.35 30.69 -24.59
CA ASP A 216 -19.53 29.57 -25.09
C ASP A 216 -20.40 28.34 -25.41
N ASN A 217 -19.95 27.54 -26.37
CA ASN A 217 -20.60 26.27 -26.73
C ASN A 217 -19.92 25.11 -26.01
N PHE A 218 -20.69 24.33 -25.26
CA PHE A 218 -20.23 23.17 -24.50
C PHE A 218 -19.45 22.18 -25.37
N TYR A 219 -19.89 21.89 -26.60
CA TYR A 219 -19.18 20.96 -27.46
C TYR A 219 -17.80 21.48 -27.90
N LYS A 220 -17.66 22.80 -28.05
CA LYS A 220 -16.36 23.44 -28.32
C LYS A 220 -15.46 23.33 -27.09
N CYS A 221 -16.03 23.48 -25.91
CA CYS A 221 -15.33 23.24 -24.65
C CYS A 221 -14.87 21.78 -24.56
N CYS A 222 -15.73 20.78 -24.83
CA CYS A 222 -15.35 19.36 -24.85
C CYS A 222 -14.16 19.05 -25.77
N CYS A 223 -13.99 19.77 -26.88
CA CYS A 223 -12.83 19.60 -27.77
C CYS A 223 -11.49 19.99 -27.11
N LYS A 224 -11.50 20.79 -26.04
CA LYS A 224 -10.32 21.11 -25.22
C LYS A 224 -9.93 19.97 -24.27
N TRP A 225 -10.73 18.91 -24.16
CA TRP A 225 -10.54 17.78 -23.25
C TRP A 225 -10.28 16.48 -24.02
N ILE A 226 -9.60 15.54 -23.36
CA ILE A 226 -9.41 14.16 -23.83
C ILE A 226 -10.44 13.29 -23.11
N ILE A 227 -11.53 12.97 -23.79
CA ILE A 227 -12.62 12.13 -23.24
C ILE A 227 -12.16 10.67 -23.19
N LYS A 228 -12.34 10.04 -22.04
CA LYS A 228 -11.96 8.64 -21.75
C LYS A 228 -13.17 7.70 -21.89
N ASP A 229 -12.98 6.44 -21.49
CA ASP A 229 -14.03 5.40 -21.45
C ASP A 229 -14.66 5.06 -22.81
N LYS A 230 -13.89 5.19 -23.90
CA LYS A 230 -14.33 4.98 -25.29
C LYS A 230 -15.49 5.89 -25.71
N VAL A 231 -15.78 6.95 -24.95
CA VAL A 231 -16.81 7.93 -25.29
C VAL A 231 -16.17 9.02 -26.16
N THR A 232 -16.87 9.44 -27.20
CA THR A 232 -16.44 10.53 -28.08
C THR A 232 -17.36 11.72 -27.92
N VAL A 233 -16.89 12.92 -28.30
CA VAL A 233 -17.76 14.12 -28.38
C VAL A 233 -18.98 13.86 -29.26
N LYS A 234 -18.84 13.02 -30.30
CA LYS A 234 -19.97 12.60 -31.16
C LYS A 234 -21.04 11.84 -30.38
N LYS A 235 -20.64 10.94 -29.47
CA LYS A 235 -21.56 10.19 -28.61
C LYS A 235 -22.28 11.11 -27.62
N ILE A 236 -21.58 12.06 -27.01
CA ILE A 236 -22.20 13.07 -26.13
C ILE A 236 -23.25 13.88 -26.89
N LYS A 237 -22.92 14.35 -28.11
CA LYS A 237 -23.89 15.05 -29.00
C LYS A 237 -25.11 14.20 -29.31
N GLN A 238 -24.93 12.89 -29.50
CA GLN A 238 -26.03 11.96 -29.74
C GLN A 238 -26.88 11.78 -28.47
N ASP A 239 -26.25 11.60 -27.31
CA ASP A 239 -26.94 11.44 -26.04
C ASP A 239 -27.78 12.69 -25.71
N PHE A 240 -27.28 13.90 -25.98
CA PHE A 240 -28.04 15.16 -25.82
C PHE A 240 -29.25 15.25 -26.76
N LYS A 241 -29.11 14.79 -28.01
CA LYS A 241 -30.24 14.75 -28.97
C LYS A 241 -31.30 13.72 -28.59
N GLU A 242 -30.87 12.58 -28.06
CA GLU A 242 -31.75 11.48 -27.64
C GLU A 242 -32.30 11.67 -26.21
N GLY A 243 -31.84 12.69 -25.49
CA GLY A 243 -32.23 12.93 -24.09
C GLY A 243 -31.74 11.83 -23.14
N LYS A 244 -30.55 11.28 -23.37
CA LYS A 244 -29.95 10.21 -22.55
C LYS A 244 -29.02 10.77 -21.50
N GLU A 245 -29.11 10.22 -20.29
CA GLU A 245 -28.15 10.48 -19.23
C GLU A 245 -26.84 9.70 -19.44
N ASN A 246 -25.74 10.26 -18.94
CA ASN A 246 -24.46 9.56 -18.92
C ASN A 246 -23.50 10.20 -17.91
N LEU A 247 -22.39 9.49 -17.64
CA LEU A 247 -21.25 10.04 -16.94
C LEU A 247 -19.99 9.71 -17.75
N VAL A 248 -19.20 10.73 -18.06
CA VAL A 248 -17.95 10.61 -18.80
C VAL A 248 -16.80 11.17 -17.97
N THR A 249 -15.62 10.60 -18.18
CA THR A 249 -14.38 11.08 -17.59
C THR A 249 -13.56 11.78 -18.69
N ALA A 250 -12.93 12.91 -18.38
CA ALA A 250 -12.06 13.60 -19.32
C ALA A 250 -10.84 14.22 -18.64
N ASP A 251 -9.73 14.27 -19.37
CA ASP A 251 -8.48 14.90 -18.91
C ASP A 251 -8.26 16.23 -19.68
N SER A 252 -7.73 17.25 -19.00
CA SER A 252 -7.38 18.53 -19.64
C SER A 252 -6.26 18.36 -20.65
N LYS A 253 -6.34 19.04 -21.81
CA LYS A 253 -5.23 19.11 -22.78
C LYS A 253 -4.14 20.12 -22.42
N LYS A 254 -4.41 21.07 -21.51
CA LYS A 254 -3.43 22.05 -21.01
C LYS A 254 -3.09 21.76 -19.54
N GLU A 255 -1.79 21.84 -19.23
CA GLU A 255 -1.12 21.80 -17.90
C GLU A 255 -1.72 20.92 -16.80
N GLY A 256 -0.95 19.89 -16.40
CA GLY A 256 -1.25 19.01 -15.27
C GLY A 256 -2.42 18.07 -15.57
N THR A 257 -2.18 16.77 -15.55
CA THR A 257 -3.18 15.71 -15.78
C THR A 257 -4.22 15.68 -14.66
N ARG A 258 -5.09 16.69 -14.59
CA ARG A 258 -6.25 16.71 -13.70
C ARG A 258 -7.42 16.09 -14.43
N ARG A 259 -7.84 14.93 -13.94
CA ARG A 259 -9.01 14.22 -14.42
C ARG A 259 -10.26 14.90 -13.88
N HIS A 260 -11.26 14.99 -14.74
CA HIS A 260 -12.55 15.58 -14.42
C HIS A 260 -13.66 14.59 -14.77
N TYR A 261 -14.74 14.65 -13.99
CA TYR A 261 -15.97 13.95 -14.29
C TYR A 261 -16.98 14.93 -14.86
N PHE A 262 -17.77 14.44 -15.82
CA PHE A 262 -18.90 15.15 -16.40
C PHE A 262 -20.10 14.21 -16.36
N ALA A 263 -21.11 14.56 -15.58
CA ALA A 263 -22.37 13.84 -15.53
C ALA A 263 -23.46 14.72 -16.15
N TYR A 264 -24.29 14.15 -17.00
CA TYR A 264 -25.39 14.89 -17.62
C TYR A 264 -26.67 14.08 -17.65
N MET A 265 -27.80 14.78 -17.54
CA MET A 265 -29.14 14.21 -17.49
C MET A 265 -30.14 15.13 -18.21
N PRO A 266 -31.17 14.59 -18.88
CA PRO A 266 -32.26 15.42 -19.38
C PRO A 266 -33.01 16.14 -18.25
N MET A 267 -33.33 17.41 -18.48
CA MET A 267 -34.16 18.22 -17.58
C MET A 267 -35.66 17.92 -17.75
N GLY A 268 -36.04 17.32 -18.89
CA GLY A 268 -37.44 17.02 -19.21
C GLY A 268 -38.25 18.21 -19.75
N ALA A 269 -37.65 19.39 -19.90
CA ALA A 269 -38.27 20.54 -20.56
C ALA A 269 -37.36 21.14 -21.64
N ASN A 270 -37.98 21.54 -22.75
CA ASN A 270 -37.33 22.16 -23.92
C ASN A 270 -36.13 21.38 -24.51
N GLY A 271 -36.03 20.08 -24.25
CA GLY A 271 -34.89 19.26 -24.66
C GLY A 271 -33.57 19.65 -23.99
N TRP A 272 -33.59 20.44 -22.91
CA TRP A 272 -32.40 20.87 -22.22
C TRP A 272 -31.80 19.73 -21.38
N MET A 273 -30.47 19.76 -21.27
CA MET A 273 -29.67 18.84 -20.49
C MET A 273 -29.07 19.60 -19.32
N LEU A 274 -29.19 19.05 -18.12
CA LEU A 274 -28.40 19.48 -16.98
C LEU A 274 -27.06 18.73 -17.03
N CYS A 275 -25.97 19.46 -16.96
CA CYS A 275 -24.61 18.92 -16.89
C CYS A 275 -23.96 19.41 -15.60
N TYR A 276 -23.30 18.51 -14.90
CA TYR A 276 -22.48 18.81 -13.74
C TYR A 276 -21.05 18.37 -14.03
N ALA A 277 -20.11 19.26 -13.77
CA ALA A 277 -18.70 19.06 -14.03
C ALA A 277 -17.93 19.21 -12.71
N LEU A 278 -17.05 18.25 -12.39
CA LEU A 278 -16.34 18.22 -11.11
C LEU A 278 -14.93 17.63 -11.29
N PRO A 279 -13.87 18.21 -10.68
CA PRO A 279 -12.56 17.57 -10.63
C PRO A 279 -12.58 16.24 -9.87
N GLU A 280 -11.85 15.22 -10.34
CA GLU A 280 -11.76 13.92 -9.67
C GLU A 280 -11.26 14.05 -8.22
N GLN A 281 -10.30 14.95 -7.99
CA GLN A 281 -9.75 15.23 -6.66
C GLN A 281 -10.84 15.73 -5.69
N ALA A 282 -11.72 16.61 -6.16
CA ALA A 282 -12.86 17.09 -5.38
C ALA A 282 -13.84 15.96 -5.08
N ALA A 283 -14.14 15.14 -6.09
CA ALA A 283 -15.05 14.00 -5.97
C ALA A 283 -14.52 12.89 -5.04
N GLN A 284 -13.21 12.83 -4.83
CA GLN A 284 -12.53 11.84 -4.00
C GLN A 284 -12.04 12.42 -2.66
N GLN A 285 -12.19 13.72 -2.42
CA GLN A 285 -11.70 14.38 -1.21
C GLN A 285 -12.22 13.71 0.07
N SER A 286 -13.50 13.31 0.09
CA SER A 286 -14.10 12.58 1.23
C SER A 286 -13.52 11.18 1.44
N TYR A 287 -12.68 10.67 0.54
CA TYR A 287 -12.00 9.38 0.62
C TYR A 287 -10.49 9.51 0.82
N ASN A 288 -9.91 10.72 0.85
CA ASN A 288 -8.47 10.91 1.07
C ASN A 288 -7.99 10.29 2.39
N PHE A 289 -8.85 10.24 3.41
CA PHE A 289 -8.54 9.56 4.67
C PHE A 289 -8.16 8.08 4.47
N ILE A 290 -8.69 7.43 3.43
CA ILE A 290 -8.36 6.05 3.10
C ILE A 290 -6.90 5.97 2.66
N GLU A 291 -6.43 6.88 1.81
CA GLU A 291 -5.03 6.92 1.37
C GLU A 291 -4.07 7.08 2.57
N ASP A 292 -4.41 7.95 3.53
CA ASP A 292 -3.61 8.14 4.75
C ASP A 292 -3.53 6.86 5.61
N TYR A 293 -4.65 6.14 5.73
CA TYR A 293 -4.68 4.85 6.43
C TYR A 293 -3.91 3.76 5.67
N GLU A 294 -3.94 3.75 4.33
CA GLU A 294 -3.17 2.82 3.51
C GLU A 294 -1.66 3.01 3.73
N ILE A 295 -1.18 4.26 3.73
CA ILE A 295 0.24 4.58 3.98
C ILE A 295 0.63 4.14 5.40
N SER A 296 -0.19 4.49 6.40
CA SER A 296 0.06 4.12 7.79
C SER A 296 0.12 2.60 7.98
N PHE A 297 -0.82 1.87 7.36
CA PHE A 297 -0.84 0.41 7.39
C PHE A 297 0.40 -0.20 6.73
N MET A 298 0.84 0.32 5.58
CA MET A 298 2.03 -0.15 4.88
C MET A 298 3.31 0.01 5.71
N ILE A 299 3.46 1.16 6.40
CA ILE A 299 4.60 1.40 7.29
C ILE A 299 4.62 0.37 8.42
N VAL A 300 3.48 0.18 9.11
CA VAL A 300 3.37 -0.80 10.20
C VAL A 300 3.67 -2.22 9.70
N PHE A 301 3.14 -2.59 8.53
CA PHE A 301 3.36 -3.91 7.93
C PHE A 301 4.86 -4.15 7.63
N ILE A 302 5.55 -3.18 7.02
CA ILE A 302 6.99 -3.29 6.72
C ILE A 302 7.81 -3.43 8.00
N VAL A 303 7.50 -2.66 9.05
CA VAL A 303 8.18 -2.74 10.34
C VAL A 303 8.01 -4.14 10.95
N LEU A 304 6.78 -4.67 10.98
CA LEU A 304 6.50 -6.01 11.53
C LEU A 304 7.22 -7.12 10.77
N VAL A 305 7.23 -7.06 9.42
CA VAL A 305 7.97 -8.01 8.59
C VAL A 305 9.46 -7.93 8.86
N THR A 306 10.02 -6.73 8.99
CA THR A 306 11.44 -6.53 9.27
C THR A 306 11.83 -7.12 10.63
N LEU A 307 11.03 -6.86 11.67
CA LEU A 307 11.23 -7.45 13.00
C LEU A 307 11.15 -8.98 12.97
N LEU A 308 10.20 -9.55 12.23
CA LEU A 308 10.08 -10.99 12.07
C LEU A 308 11.32 -11.60 11.39
N ILE A 309 11.81 -10.98 10.30
CA ILE A 309 13.02 -11.43 9.61
C ILE A 309 14.24 -11.37 10.54
N LEU A 310 14.41 -10.27 11.28
CA LEU A 310 15.49 -10.12 12.25
C LEU A 310 15.44 -11.20 13.34
N TYR A 311 14.24 -11.50 13.86
CA TYR A 311 14.04 -12.56 14.85
C TYR A 311 14.44 -13.94 14.30
N ILE A 312 14.01 -14.28 13.09
CA ILE A 312 14.34 -15.57 12.44
C ILE A 312 15.86 -15.69 12.23
N VAL A 313 16.52 -14.63 11.77
CA VAL A 313 17.97 -14.63 11.56
C VAL A 313 18.72 -14.80 12.89
N TYR A 314 18.30 -14.08 13.92
CA TYR A 314 18.88 -14.17 15.26
C TYR A 314 18.76 -15.59 15.84
N GLU A 315 17.56 -16.17 15.82
CA GLU A 315 17.30 -17.51 16.37
C GLU A 315 18.08 -18.61 15.60
N ASN A 316 18.22 -18.45 14.28
CA ASN A 316 18.98 -19.38 13.44
C ASN A 316 20.49 -19.30 13.71
N HIS A 317 21.03 -18.10 13.94
CA HIS A 317 22.44 -17.92 14.28
C HIS A 317 22.82 -18.61 15.58
N THR A 318 21.99 -18.45 16.62
CA THR A 318 22.21 -19.07 17.94
C THR A 318 22.20 -20.59 17.85
N ARG A 319 21.19 -21.18 17.20
CA ARG A 319 21.10 -22.64 17.01
C ARG A 319 22.29 -23.21 16.23
N ASN A 320 22.76 -22.53 15.19
CA ASN A 320 23.92 -22.99 14.43
C ASN A 320 25.21 -22.98 15.25
N LYS A 321 25.41 -21.99 16.14
CA LYS A 321 26.58 -21.96 17.04
C LYS A 321 26.58 -23.15 18.01
N GLU A 322 25.44 -23.48 18.58
CA GLU A 322 25.33 -24.63 19.49
C GLU A 322 25.58 -25.95 18.77
N LEU A 323 25.00 -26.14 17.58
CA LEU A 323 25.22 -27.33 16.76
C LEU A 323 26.69 -27.50 16.36
N LEU A 324 27.38 -26.41 16.01
CA LEU A 324 28.82 -26.45 15.71
C LEU A 324 29.62 -26.88 16.94
N LYS A 325 29.33 -26.33 18.11
CA LYS A 325 30.01 -26.70 19.36
C LYS A 325 29.85 -28.18 19.70
N TYR A 326 28.65 -28.74 19.56
CA TYR A 326 28.41 -30.17 19.77
C TYR A 326 29.12 -31.05 18.72
N ALA A 327 29.16 -30.61 17.45
CA ALA A 327 29.85 -31.34 16.39
C ALA A 327 31.38 -31.32 16.55
N GLN A 328 31.94 -30.30 17.20
CA GLN A 328 33.39 -30.09 17.34
C GLN A 328 33.99 -30.67 18.61
N THR A 329 33.16 -31.03 19.60
CA THR A 329 33.64 -31.45 20.92
C THR A 329 33.37 -32.92 21.21
N ASP A 330 34.26 -33.55 21.97
CA ASP A 330 34.05 -34.87 22.56
C ASP A 330 33.00 -34.75 23.69
N ALA A 331 31.92 -35.50 23.57
CA ALA A 331 30.77 -35.40 24.48
C ALA A 331 31.11 -35.76 25.94
N LEU A 332 32.12 -36.62 26.15
CA LEU A 332 32.52 -37.03 27.49
C LEU A 332 33.36 -35.94 28.17
N THR A 333 34.42 -35.48 27.52
CA THR A 333 35.45 -34.62 28.15
C THR A 333 35.23 -33.13 27.90
N GLY A 334 34.41 -32.78 26.90
CA GLY A 334 34.16 -31.42 26.46
C GLY A 334 35.38 -30.74 25.82
N LEU A 335 36.43 -31.50 25.50
CA LEU A 335 37.56 -31.07 24.67
C LEU A 335 37.18 -31.17 23.19
N TYR A 336 38.04 -30.74 22.28
CA TYR A 336 37.83 -31.02 20.86
C TYR A 336 37.83 -32.52 20.59
N ASN A 337 37.03 -32.98 19.64
CA ASN A 337 37.12 -34.35 19.16
C ASN A 337 38.32 -34.51 18.21
N LYS A 338 38.65 -35.75 17.85
CA LYS A 338 39.79 -36.08 16.98
C LYS A 338 39.81 -35.26 15.69
N GLU A 339 38.72 -35.28 14.94
CA GLU A 339 38.61 -34.60 13.64
C GLU A 339 38.85 -33.09 13.77
N THR A 340 38.26 -32.46 14.79
CA THR A 340 38.44 -31.01 15.04
C THR A 340 39.87 -30.69 15.51
N THR A 341 40.47 -31.56 16.31
CA THR A 341 41.84 -31.39 16.80
C THR A 341 42.83 -31.44 15.65
N GLU A 342 42.68 -32.41 14.75
CA GLU A 342 43.47 -32.56 13.53
C GLU A 342 43.31 -31.33 12.62
N GLN A 343 42.07 -30.97 12.30
CA GLN A 343 41.78 -29.82 11.44
C GLN A 343 42.37 -28.51 11.98
N LEU A 344 42.13 -28.19 13.27
CA LEU A 344 42.67 -26.97 13.88
C LEU A 344 44.20 -26.96 13.96
N THR A 345 44.82 -28.14 14.02
CA THR A 345 46.27 -28.26 14.01
C THR A 345 46.81 -27.96 12.62
N ASP A 346 46.26 -28.57 11.57
CA ASP A 346 46.67 -28.32 10.19
C ASP A 346 46.45 -26.85 9.79
N GLU A 347 45.30 -26.27 10.17
CA GLU A 347 45.02 -24.84 9.97
C GLU A 347 46.09 -23.98 10.63
N LEU A 348 46.43 -24.24 11.89
CA LEU A 348 47.46 -23.51 12.62
C LEU A 348 48.84 -23.60 11.94
N LEU A 349 49.24 -24.79 11.50
CA LEU A 349 50.54 -25.00 10.87
C LEU A 349 50.63 -24.36 9.48
N SER A 350 49.48 -24.20 8.79
CA SER A 350 49.40 -23.53 7.50
C SER A 350 49.40 -22.00 7.57
N GLU A 351 49.03 -21.41 8.72
CA GLU A 351 48.91 -19.94 8.87
C GLU A 351 50.26 -19.22 9.01
N ASP A 352 51.28 -19.85 9.59
CA ASP A 352 52.59 -19.22 9.80
C ASP A 352 53.73 -20.24 10.01
N GLU A 353 54.46 -20.56 8.93
CA GLU A 353 55.57 -21.53 8.92
C GLU A 353 56.73 -21.16 9.87
N ASN A 354 56.83 -19.89 10.28
CA ASN A 354 57.95 -19.40 11.11
C ASN A 354 57.64 -19.41 12.61
N LYS A 355 56.44 -19.82 13.02
CA LYS A 355 56.08 -19.92 14.44
C LYS A 355 56.37 -21.30 14.99
N TYR A 356 56.86 -21.32 16.22
CA TYR A 356 57.25 -22.54 16.90
C TYR A 356 56.08 -23.07 17.75
N HIS A 357 55.71 -24.33 17.53
CA HIS A 357 54.59 -24.99 18.17
C HIS A 357 55.05 -26.32 18.78
N ALA A 358 54.35 -26.81 19.81
CA ALA A 358 54.57 -28.17 20.31
C ALA A 358 53.27 -28.97 20.29
N PHE A 359 53.36 -30.18 19.74
CA PHE A 359 52.32 -31.19 19.88
C PHE A 359 52.69 -32.18 20.98
N LEU A 360 51.78 -32.36 21.92
CA LEU A 360 51.88 -33.32 23.00
C LEU A 360 50.81 -34.38 22.78
N ILE A 361 51.21 -35.63 22.75
CA ILE A 361 50.30 -36.77 22.84
C ILE A 361 50.39 -37.37 24.23
N LEU A 362 49.24 -37.66 24.82
CA LEU A 362 49.08 -38.03 26.22
C LEU A 362 48.28 -39.32 26.27
N ASP A 363 48.68 -40.26 27.12
CA ASP A 363 47.96 -41.50 27.36
C ASP A 363 47.83 -41.75 28.86
N VAL A 364 46.62 -42.09 29.31
CA VAL A 364 46.35 -42.41 30.71
C VAL A 364 46.93 -43.79 31.04
N ASP A 365 47.98 -43.81 31.85
CA ASP A 365 48.71 -45.03 32.16
C ASP A 365 47.81 -46.07 32.84
N CYS A 366 47.84 -47.30 32.31
CA CYS A 366 47.07 -48.43 32.84
C CYS A 366 45.55 -48.19 32.87
N PHE A 367 44.99 -47.35 31.97
CA PHE A 367 43.56 -47.07 31.93
C PHE A 367 42.68 -48.32 31.80
N LYS A 368 43.12 -49.33 31.03
CA LYS A 368 42.44 -50.63 30.98
C LYS A 368 42.28 -51.27 32.37
N GLN A 369 43.31 -51.22 33.21
CA GLN A 369 43.25 -51.74 34.58
C GLN A 369 42.28 -50.92 35.44
N ILE A 370 42.19 -49.61 35.23
CA ILE A 370 41.20 -48.77 35.89
C ILE A 370 39.79 -49.24 35.52
N ASN A 371 39.51 -49.48 34.24
CA ASN A 371 38.23 -50.02 33.79
C ASN A 371 37.96 -51.42 34.35
N ASP A 372 38.95 -52.30 34.36
CA ASP A 372 38.80 -53.68 34.82
C ASP A 372 38.55 -53.77 36.34
N ILE A 373 39.13 -52.85 37.13
CA ILE A 373 39.03 -52.83 38.60
C ILE A 373 37.81 -52.03 39.09
N TYR A 374 37.56 -50.86 38.51
CA TYR A 374 36.57 -49.90 39.00
C TYR A 374 35.33 -49.78 38.10
N GLY A 375 35.34 -50.42 36.93
CA GLY A 375 34.26 -50.38 35.95
C GLY A 375 34.36 -49.19 34.99
N HIS A 376 33.75 -49.32 33.82
CA HIS A 376 33.77 -48.31 32.77
C HIS A 376 33.19 -46.95 33.20
N ALA A 377 32.18 -46.93 34.06
CA ALA A 377 31.62 -45.67 34.58
C ALA A 377 32.65 -44.86 35.37
N VAL A 378 33.55 -45.52 36.12
CA VAL A 378 34.64 -44.85 36.83
C VAL A 378 35.74 -44.43 35.85
N GLY A 379 36.03 -45.24 34.83
CA GLY A 379 36.93 -44.85 33.74
C GLY A 379 36.46 -43.58 33.02
N ASP A 380 35.17 -43.47 32.75
CA ASP A 380 34.56 -42.27 32.16
C ASP A 380 34.73 -41.04 33.05
N ILE A 381 34.56 -41.18 34.37
CA ILE A 381 34.82 -40.10 35.33
C ILE A 381 36.29 -39.68 35.29
N VAL A 382 37.22 -40.64 35.22
CA VAL A 382 38.65 -40.36 35.10
C VAL A 382 38.94 -39.51 33.86
N LEU A 383 38.38 -39.88 32.71
CA LEU A 383 38.56 -39.12 31.46
C LEU A 383 37.93 -37.73 31.53
N GLN A 384 36.73 -37.59 32.10
CA GLN A 384 36.08 -36.28 32.31
C GLN A 384 36.93 -35.35 33.18
N LYS A 385 37.44 -35.87 34.28
CA LYS A 385 38.28 -35.13 35.22
C LYS A 385 39.62 -34.77 34.61
N PHE A 386 40.22 -35.69 33.85
CA PHE A 386 41.44 -35.43 33.11
C PHE A 386 41.24 -34.34 32.04
N GLY A 387 40.13 -34.36 31.31
CA GLY A 387 39.77 -33.28 30.38
C GLY A 387 39.65 -31.92 31.06
N LYS A 388 39.05 -31.85 32.26
CA LYS A 388 39.01 -30.63 33.08
C LYS A 388 40.41 -30.19 33.54
N LEU A 389 41.26 -31.14 33.92
CA LEU A 389 42.65 -30.88 34.32
C LEU A 389 43.46 -30.27 33.17
N LEU A 390 43.28 -30.78 31.94
CA LEU A 390 43.89 -30.22 30.74
C LEU A 390 43.46 -28.76 30.51
N LYS A 391 42.14 -28.48 30.55
CA LYS A 391 41.62 -27.10 30.41
C LYS A 391 42.17 -26.13 31.47
N GLY A 392 42.38 -26.60 32.70
CA GLY A 392 42.95 -25.79 33.78
C GLY A 392 44.48 -25.67 33.74
N THR A 393 45.15 -26.45 32.90
CA THR A 393 46.63 -26.46 32.81
C THR A 393 47.14 -25.65 31.62
N PHE A 394 46.48 -25.75 30.47
CA PHE A 394 46.85 -25.07 29.23
C PHE A 394 46.09 -23.77 29.02
N ARG A 395 46.51 -22.95 28.04
CA ARG A 395 45.91 -21.64 27.76
C ARG A 395 44.62 -21.81 26.96
N GLU A 396 43.72 -20.83 27.04
CA GLU A 396 42.47 -20.82 26.25
C GLU A 396 42.73 -20.85 24.73
N GLY A 397 43.88 -20.35 24.28
CA GLY A 397 44.30 -20.39 22.88
C GLY A 397 44.88 -21.73 22.40
N ASP A 398 45.29 -22.63 23.31
CA ASP A 398 45.87 -23.93 22.95
C ASP A 398 44.78 -24.88 22.43
N ILE A 399 45.14 -25.81 21.53
CA ILE A 399 44.18 -26.81 21.01
C ILE A 399 44.26 -28.04 21.90
N LEU A 400 43.15 -28.37 22.57
CA LEU A 400 43.05 -29.51 23.48
C LEU A 400 42.01 -30.49 22.94
N GLY A 401 42.41 -31.73 22.70
CA GLY A 401 41.57 -32.74 22.07
C GLY A 401 41.63 -34.10 22.74
N ARG A 402 40.52 -34.85 22.67
CA ARG A 402 40.53 -36.30 22.91
C ARG A 402 40.55 -37.01 21.56
N ILE A 403 41.66 -37.70 21.29
CA ILE A 403 41.96 -38.25 19.96
C ILE A 403 41.75 -39.77 19.90
N GLY A 404 41.67 -40.43 21.06
CA GLY A 404 41.40 -41.87 21.20
C GLY A 404 40.58 -42.20 22.45
N GLY A 405 40.57 -43.46 22.86
CA GLY A 405 39.84 -43.91 24.05
C GLY A 405 40.35 -43.23 25.32
N ASP A 406 41.64 -43.39 25.60
CA ASP A 406 42.40 -42.84 26.72
C ASP A 406 43.51 -41.88 26.27
N GLU A 407 43.53 -41.56 24.98
CA GLU A 407 44.53 -40.70 24.35
C GLU A 407 44.03 -39.27 24.16
N PHE A 408 44.88 -38.31 24.52
CA PHE A 408 44.63 -36.88 24.38
C PHE A 408 45.74 -36.21 23.58
N GLY A 409 45.38 -35.19 22.81
CA GLY A 409 46.29 -34.37 22.04
C GLY A 409 46.25 -32.92 22.53
N VAL A 410 47.41 -32.28 22.61
CA VAL A 410 47.53 -30.87 22.94
C VAL A 410 48.48 -30.18 21.98
N ILE A 411 48.03 -29.12 21.32
CA ILE A 411 48.91 -28.20 20.60
C ILE A 411 49.09 -26.94 21.44
N MET A 412 50.32 -26.73 21.89
CA MET A 412 50.75 -25.47 22.49
C MET A 412 51.11 -24.48 21.39
N LYS A 413 50.39 -23.36 21.33
CA LYS A 413 50.58 -22.36 20.26
C LYS A 413 51.67 -21.36 20.60
N ASN A 414 52.46 -20.98 19.59
CA ASN A 414 53.39 -19.84 19.62
C ASN A 414 54.32 -19.88 20.85
N ILE A 415 54.95 -21.03 21.08
CA ILE A 415 55.95 -21.16 22.14
C ILE A 415 57.31 -20.69 21.61
N GLN A 416 58.26 -20.34 22.49
CA GLN A 416 59.58 -19.85 22.05
C GLN A 416 60.59 -20.98 21.89
N THR A 417 60.49 -22.02 22.72
CA THR A 417 61.46 -23.12 22.77
C THR A 417 60.76 -24.44 23.16
N LYS A 418 61.38 -25.56 22.77
CA LYS A 418 60.98 -26.92 23.21
C LYS A 418 60.97 -27.08 24.73
N ASP A 419 61.84 -26.38 25.44
CA ASP A 419 61.93 -26.42 26.91
C ASP A 419 60.64 -25.94 27.59
N ILE A 420 59.93 -25.00 26.97
CA ILE A 420 58.63 -24.54 27.47
C ILE A 420 57.61 -25.68 27.42
N ALA A 421 57.57 -26.43 26.31
CA ALA A 421 56.70 -27.59 26.17
C ALA A 421 57.05 -28.69 27.18
N MET A 422 58.35 -28.97 27.37
CA MET A 422 58.84 -29.93 28.36
C MET A 422 58.47 -29.55 29.79
N LYS A 423 58.71 -28.30 30.17
CA LYS A 423 58.33 -27.79 31.49
C LYS A 423 56.82 -27.91 31.70
N LYS A 424 56.02 -27.57 30.69
CA LYS A 424 54.57 -27.64 30.77
C LYS A 424 54.03 -29.07 30.86
N ALA A 425 54.63 -29.99 30.11
CA ALA A 425 54.35 -31.40 30.19
C ALA A 425 54.72 -31.98 31.57
N GLY A 426 55.86 -31.56 32.12
CA GLY A 426 56.27 -31.93 33.48
C GLY A 426 55.31 -31.40 34.56
N GLU A 427 54.87 -30.15 34.44
CA GLU A 427 53.82 -29.57 35.31
C GLU A 427 52.52 -30.38 35.23
N LEU A 428 52.09 -30.74 34.01
CA LEU A 428 50.88 -31.54 33.81
C LEU A 428 51.03 -32.94 34.43
N LEU A 429 52.16 -33.60 34.23
CA LEU A 429 52.44 -34.91 34.81
C LEU A 429 52.37 -34.87 36.35
N ALA A 430 53.04 -33.90 36.97
CA ALA A 430 53.02 -33.71 38.42
C ALA A 430 51.60 -33.41 38.94
N LYS A 431 50.87 -32.52 38.26
CA LYS A 431 49.47 -32.23 38.57
C LYS A 431 48.58 -33.47 38.46
N THR A 432 48.80 -34.30 37.44
CA THR A 432 48.03 -35.53 37.21
C THR A 432 48.26 -36.54 38.32
N GLN A 433 49.51 -36.74 38.75
CA GLN A 433 49.86 -37.62 39.86
C GLN A 433 49.33 -37.13 41.21
N ALA A 434 49.23 -35.81 41.39
CA ALA A 434 48.64 -35.20 42.59
C ALA A 434 47.10 -35.13 42.53
N TYR A 435 46.49 -35.38 41.37
CA TYR A 435 45.06 -35.20 41.17
C TYR A 435 44.27 -36.34 41.83
N LYS A 436 43.49 -36.00 42.85
CA LYS A 436 42.65 -36.97 43.57
C LYS A 436 41.31 -37.15 42.87
N ILE A 437 41.00 -38.41 42.58
CA ILE A 437 39.72 -38.85 42.03
C ILE A 437 39.14 -39.82 43.06
N ASP A 438 38.06 -39.40 43.74
CA ASP A 438 37.52 -40.10 44.91
C ASP A 438 37.11 -41.54 44.56
N GLU A 439 36.62 -41.74 43.33
CA GLU A 439 36.19 -43.03 42.80
C GLU A 439 37.33 -44.06 42.69
N LEU A 440 38.59 -43.62 42.70
CA LEU A 440 39.78 -44.50 42.67
C LEU A 440 40.25 -44.93 44.06
N LYS A 441 39.51 -44.60 45.13
CA LYS A 441 39.76 -45.08 46.51
C LYS A 441 41.20 -44.86 46.99
N GLY A 442 41.76 -43.69 46.68
CA GLY A 442 43.11 -43.29 47.08
C GLY A 442 44.23 -43.64 46.10
N ASN A 443 43.93 -44.40 45.03
CA ASN A 443 44.89 -44.61 43.94
C ASN A 443 44.97 -43.37 43.04
N ASN A 444 46.20 -43.02 42.66
CA ASN A 444 46.46 -41.92 41.75
C ASN A 444 46.52 -42.42 40.31
N ILE A 445 46.13 -41.57 39.37
CA ILE A 445 46.40 -41.80 37.95
C ILE A 445 47.77 -41.26 37.58
N SER A 446 48.34 -41.80 36.50
CA SER A 446 49.51 -41.22 35.85
C SER A 446 49.29 -41.16 34.36
N ILE A 447 50.17 -40.45 33.67
CA ILE A 447 50.14 -40.28 32.23
C ILE A 447 51.55 -40.45 31.67
N SER A 448 51.61 -41.01 30.47
CA SER A 448 52.80 -40.94 29.63
C SER A 448 52.60 -39.84 28.60
N ILE A 449 53.64 -39.04 28.34
CA ILE A 449 53.58 -37.90 27.42
C ILE A 449 54.68 -38.02 26.38
N GLY A 450 54.32 -37.96 25.10
CA GLY A 450 55.22 -37.81 23.98
C GLY A 450 55.13 -36.40 23.38
N ILE A 451 56.25 -35.79 23.02
CA ILE A 451 56.28 -34.42 22.47
C ILE A 451 57.01 -34.40 21.12
N SER A 452 56.42 -33.70 20.16
CA SER A 452 57.04 -33.25 18.91
C SER A 452 56.86 -31.74 18.74
N THR A 453 57.69 -31.10 17.92
CA THR A 453 57.69 -29.64 17.74
C THR A 453 57.65 -29.26 16.26
N ALA A 454 56.77 -28.33 15.89
CA ALA A 454 56.80 -27.74 14.55
C ALA A 454 57.66 -26.46 14.55
N PRO A 455 58.42 -26.19 13.47
CA PRO A 455 58.46 -26.96 12.21
C PRO A 455 59.47 -28.13 12.20
N GLN A 456 60.26 -28.37 13.25
CA GLN A 456 61.40 -29.32 13.21
C GLN A 456 60.97 -30.78 13.00
N ASP A 457 59.86 -31.15 13.63
CA ASP A 457 59.27 -32.49 13.65
C ASP A 457 58.05 -32.54 12.73
N GLY A 458 57.95 -31.67 11.72
CA GLY A 458 56.90 -31.71 10.70
C GLY A 458 56.06 -30.44 10.60
N ASP A 459 55.30 -30.38 9.51
CA ASP A 459 54.50 -29.24 9.05
C ASP A 459 52.99 -29.55 8.95
N CYS A 460 52.58 -30.78 9.28
CA CYS A 460 51.18 -31.19 9.37
C CYS A 460 50.91 -32.02 10.63
N TYR A 461 49.63 -32.12 11.01
CA TYR A 461 49.17 -32.86 12.18
C TYR A 461 49.70 -34.30 12.19
N MET A 462 49.60 -35.00 11.06
CA MET A 462 49.96 -36.42 10.98
C MET A 462 51.45 -36.66 11.24
N ASP A 463 52.31 -35.73 10.82
CA ASP A 463 53.74 -35.78 11.04
C ASP A 463 54.11 -35.57 12.51
N LEU A 464 53.53 -34.53 13.12
CA LEU A 464 53.69 -34.26 14.55
C LEU A 464 53.15 -35.42 15.38
N TYR A 465 51.99 -35.98 15.01
CA TYR A 465 51.36 -37.10 15.68
C TYR A 465 52.26 -38.33 15.68
N LYS A 466 52.77 -38.74 14.52
CA LYS A 466 53.66 -39.92 14.40
C LYS A 466 54.92 -39.80 15.26
N ARG A 467 55.57 -38.62 15.25
CA ARG A 467 56.81 -38.39 16.01
C ARG A 467 56.54 -38.30 17.52
N ALA A 468 55.45 -37.64 17.91
CA ALA A 468 55.03 -37.62 19.31
C ALA A 468 54.63 -39.02 19.82
N ASP A 469 53.96 -39.82 18.99
CA ASP A 469 53.60 -41.21 19.34
C ASP A 469 54.83 -42.10 19.56
N GLN A 470 55.87 -41.94 18.73
CA GLN A 470 57.15 -42.62 18.96
C GLN A 470 57.78 -42.23 20.30
N ALA A 471 57.73 -40.94 20.67
CA ALA A 471 58.20 -40.48 21.96
C ALA A 471 57.32 -41.01 23.12
N LEU A 472 56.00 -41.06 22.94
CA LEU A 472 55.06 -41.63 23.91
C LEU A 472 55.33 -43.12 24.14
N TYR A 473 55.61 -43.87 23.07
CA TYR A 473 55.99 -45.27 23.15
C TYR A 473 57.27 -45.46 23.97
N GLN A 474 58.28 -44.58 23.81
CA GLN A 474 59.48 -44.58 24.64
C GLN A 474 59.17 -44.28 26.11
N ALA A 475 58.26 -43.34 26.39
CA ALA A 475 57.81 -43.04 27.75
C ALA A 475 57.19 -44.28 28.42
N LYS A 476 56.30 -44.97 27.69
CA LYS A 476 55.65 -46.21 28.16
C LYS A 476 56.66 -47.34 28.41
N ARG A 477 57.62 -47.56 27.49
CA ARG A 477 58.64 -48.61 27.63
C ARG A 477 59.64 -48.35 28.76
N SER A 478 59.91 -47.09 29.06
CA SER A 478 60.90 -46.72 30.06
C SER A 478 60.36 -46.81 31.50
N GLY A 479 59.11 -47.22 31.68
CA GLY A 479 58.46 -47.39 32.98
C GLY A 479 57.28 -46.45 33.22
N LYS A 480 56.72 -45.83 32.16
CA LYS A 480 55.55 -44.94 32.23
C LYS A 480 55.77 -43.69 33.09
N ALA A 481 54.70 -42.92 33.35
CA ALA A 481 54.68 -41.78 34.27
C ALA A 481 55.78 -40.74 33.98
N ARG A 482 55.99 -40.42 32.70
CA ARG A 482 57.09 -39.54 32.27
C ARG A 482 56.80 -38.82 30.96
N VAL A 483 57.63 -37.83 30.70
CA VAL A 483 57.66 -37.07 29.46
C VAL A 483 58.86 -37.52 28.64
N CYS A 484 58.63 -37.85 27.37
CA CYS A 484 59.68 -38.10 26.40
C CYS A 484 59.49 -37.15 25.21
N ASN A 485 60.60 -36.61 24.73
CA ASN A 485 60.64 -35.85 23.49
C ASN A 485 61.03 -36.77 22.34
N TYR A 486 60.52 -36.47 21.15
CA TYR A 486 61.10 -37.01 19.94
C TYR A 486 62.53 -36.48 19.78
N PHE A 487 63.48 -37.39 19.60
CA PHE A 487 64.87 -37.11 19.27
C PHE A 487 65.02 -37.40 17.77
N SER A 488 65.33 -36.37 16.98
CA SER A 488 65.74 -36.52 15.59
C SER A 488 67.17 -37.00 15.46
#